data_AF-A0A6P4ET14-F1
#
_entry.id   AF-A0A6P4ET14-F1
#
_cell.length_a   1.000
_cell.length_b   1.000
_cell.length_c   1.000
_cell.angle_alpha   90.00
_cell.angle_beta   90.00
_cell.angle_gamma   90.00
#
_symmetry.space_group_name_H-M   'P 1'
#
loop_
_entity.id
_entity.type
_entity.pdbx_description
1 polymer ?
#
loop_
_entity_poly.entity_id
_entity_poly.type
_entity_poly.pdbx_seq_one_letter_code
_entity_poly.pdbx_strand_id
1 'polypeptide(L)'
;MALKTLLVSTKSEPIVRTTAKEFMFGYPSTLATLGNTFLPNWISFEKVGLIDRMYDFSTDFETFYTGVPNPAISGLYATYRGETKLPQWEQDHCNNIEYASDGTKFKSFIKPNETVKFFRKSMCRPINLYRVGEEKTYGSLKGYSYVFEDNAFDNGVTNKANKCFCRKGKYR
;
A
#
# COMPACT_ATOMS: atom_id res chain seq x y z
N MET A 1 17.25 13.54 -23.73
CA MET A 1 17.72 14.91 -24.06
C MET A 1 16.73 15.99 -23.62
N ALA A 2 15.44 15.91 -23.96
CA ALA A 2 14.44 16.93 -23.58
C ALA A 2 14.32 17.20 -22.06
N LEU A 3 14.24 16.16 -21.22
CA LEU A 3 14.10 16.33 -19.76
C LEU A 3 15.29 17.07 -19.13
N LYS A 4 16.51 16.78 -19.58
CA LYS A 4 17.73 17.46 -19.08
C LYS A 4 17.67 18.96 -19.38
N THR A 5 17.31 19.32 -20.60
CA THR A 5 17.14 20.71 -21.00
C THR A 5 16.06 21.40 -20.18
N LEU A 6 14.93 20.71 -19.95
CA LEU A 6 13.84 21.23 -19.13
C LEU A 6 14.33 21.55 -17.71
N LEU A 7 14.95 20.59 -17.03
CA LEU A 7 15.48 20.75 -15.66
C LEU A 7 16.43 21.96 -15.55
N VAL A 8 17.31 22.14 -16.54
CA VAL A 8 18.24 23.28 -16.58
C VAL A 8 17.47 24.60 -16.80
N SER A 9 16.53 24.63 -17.74
CA SER A 9 15.75 25.84 -18.04
C SER A 9 14.86 26.28 -16.88
N THR A 10 14.29 25.34 -16.13
CA THR A 10 13.44 25.61 -14.97
C THR A 10 14.24 25.83 -13.69
N LYS A 11 15.58 25.82 -13.76
CA LYS A 11 16.50 25.94 -12.61
C LYS A 11 16.12 24.96 -11.49
N SER A 12 15.76 23.74 -11.84
CA SER A 12 15.31 22.75 -10.87
C SER A 12 16.49 22.20 -10.06
N GLU A 13 16.32 22.17 -8.74
CA GLU A 13 17.33 21.67 -7.81
C GLU A 13 16.96 20.27 -7.31
N PRO A 14 17.95 19.38 -7.08
CA PRO A 14 17.71 18.03 -6.59
C PRO A 14 17.28 17.99 -5.11
N ILE A 15 17.62 19.03 -4.35
CA ILE A 15 17.27 19.19 -2.93
C ILE A 15 16.67 20.59 -2.79
N VAL A 16 15.49 20.67 -2.21
CA VAL A 16 14.76 21.92 -2.01
C VAL A 16 14.46 22.14 -0.54
N ARG A 17 14.48 23.40 -0.10
CA ARG A 17 14.05 23.77 1.25
C ARG A 17 12.54 23.92 1.26
N THR A 18 11.87 23.23 2.18
CA THR A 18 10.42 23.24 2.30
C THR A 18 10.00 23.15 3.77
N THR A 19 8.81 23.66 4.08
CA THR A 19 8.17 23.46 5.38
C THR A 19 7.57 22.06 5.50
N ALA A 20 7.33 21.60 6.73
CA ALA A 20 6.63 20.33 6.95
C ALA A 20 5.24 20.30 6.28
N LYS A 21 4.51 21.42 6.28
CA LYS A 21 3.18 21.53 5.67
C LYS A 21 3.25 21.33 4.16
N GLU A 22 4.19 22.00 3.50
CA GLU A 22 4.41 21.90 2.05
C GLU A 22 4.85 20.49 1.64
N PHE A 23 5.79 19.89 2.35
CA PHE A 23 6.24 18.52 2.09
C PHE A 23 5.08 17.51 2.17
N MET A 24 4.21 17.66 3.17
CA MET A 24 3.11 16.73 3.41
C MET A 24 1.92 16.97 2.48
N PHE A 25 1.49 18.22 2.31
CA PHE A 25 0.21 18.56 1.66
C PHE A 25 0.35 19.20 0.27
N GLY A 26 1.58 19.48 -0.15
CA GLY A 26 1.86 19.98 -1.49
C GLY A 26 2.59 21.31 -1.48
N TYR A 27 3.56 21.42 -2.37
CA TYR A 27 4.09 22.69 -2.87
C TYR A 27 3.96 22.75 -4.39
N PRO A 28 3.78 23.95 -4.97
CA PRO A 28 3.77 24.11 -6.42
C PRO A 28 5.18 23.85 -6.97
N SER A 29 5.26 23.09 -8.06
CA SER A 29 6.51 22.84 -8.77
C SER A 29 6.28 23.09 -10.25
N THR A 30 7.15 23.91 -10.86
CA THR A 30 7.10 24.19 -12.30
C THR A 30 7.12 22.91 -13.13
N LEU A 31 7.86 21.89 -12.69
CA LEU A 31 7.90 20.59 -13.38
C LEU A 31 6.59 19.83 -13.28
N ALA A 32 5.93 19.86 -12.12
CA ALA A 32 4.63 19.20 -11.93
C ALA A 32 3.55 19.90 -12.75
N THR A 33 3.51 21.23 -12.75
CA THR A 33 2.58 22.02 -13.56
C THR A 33 2.76 21.77 -15.06
N LEU A 34 4.01 21.80 -15.56
CA LEU A 34 4.28 21.50 -16.97
C LEU A 34 3.94 20.05 -17.31
N GLY A 35 4.29 19.10 -16.43
CA GLY A 35 3.94 17.70 -16.59
C GLY A 35 2.43 17.49 -16.67
N ASN A 36 1.67 18.15 -15.82
CA ASN A 36 0.21 18.09 -15.84
C ASN A 36 -0.40 18.74 -17.08
N THR A 37 0.14 19.87 -17.53
CA THR A 37 -0.35 20.58 -18.72
C THR A 37 -0.11 19.78 -20.00
N PHE A 38 1.08 19.21 -20.17
CA PHE A 38 1.49 18.57 -21.42
C PHE A 38 1.30 17.05 -21.44
N LEU A 39 1.26 16.41 -20.28
CA LEU A 39 1.13 14.96 -20.10
C LEU A 39 0.10 14.62 -19.00
N PRO A 40 -1.15 15.12 -19.08
CA PRO A 40 -2.15 14.98 -18.01
C PRO A 40 -2.48 13.52 -17.67
N ASN A 41 -2.34 12.60 -18.65
CA ASN A 41 -2.56 11.17 -18.45
C ASN A 41 -1.46 10.49 -17.61
N TRP A 42 -0.28 11.11 -17.48
CA TRP A 42 0.83 10.57 -16.70
C TRP A 42 1.03 11.34 -15.39
N ILE A 43 0.93 12.66 -15.43
CA ILE A 43 1.07 13.53 -14.26
C ILE A 43 -0.26 14.26 -14.07
N SER A 44 -1.17 13.68 -13.29
CA SER A 44 -2.49 14.28 -13.07
C SER A 44 -2.53 15.34 -11.95
N PHE A 45 -1.37 15.69 -11.37
CA PHE A 45 -1.27 16.56 -10.20
C PHE A 45 -0.43 17.81 -10.49
N GLU A 46 -0.88 18.95 -9.98
CA GLU A 46 -0.18 20.24 -10.13
C GLU A 46 0.79 20.52 -8.98
N LYS A 47 0.61 19.85 -7.84
CA LYS A 47 1.40 20.00 -6.61
C LYS A 47 2.04 18.68 -6.18
N VAL A 48 3.19 18.76 -5.54
CA VAL A 48 3.93 17.59 -5.04
C VAL A 48 3.83 17.55 -3.52
N GLY A 49 3.12 16.57 -2.97
CA GLY A 49 2.99 16.35 -1.53
C GLY A 49 2.73 14.88 -1.19
N LEU A 50 3.28 14.40 -0.08
CA LEU A 50 3.21 12.98 0.29
C LEU A 50 1.78 12.54 0.62
N ILE A 51 1.12 13.21 1.58
CA ILE A 51 -0.24 12.90 2.02
C ILE A 51 -1.24 13.18 0.89
N ASP A 52 -1.04 14.27 0.16
CA ASP A 52 -1.90 14.63 -0.97
C ASP A 52 -2.05 13.49 -1.99
N ARG A 53 -0.96 12.75 -2.23
CA ARG A 53 -0.97 11.60 -3.14
C ARG A 53 -1.42 10.31 -2.47
N MET A 54 -1.07 10.10 -1.20
CA MET A 54 -1.51 8.93 -0.44
C MET A 54 -3.03 8.87 -0.24
N TYR A 55 -3.70 10.02 -0.14
CA TYR A 55 -5.14 10.15 0.10
C TYR A 55 -5.92 10.57 -1.16
N ASP A 56 -5.35 10.42 -2.35
CA ASP A 56 -6.09 10.58 -3.60
C ASP A 56 -6.92 9.32 -3.89
N PHE A 57 -8.23 9.40 -3.67
CA PHE A 57 -9.18 8.31 -3.88
C PHE A 57 -10.06 8.52 -5.13
N SER A 58 -9.77 9.52 -5.96
CA SER A 58 -10.64 9.97 -7.05
C SER A 58 -10.99 8.90 -8.09
N THR A 59 -10.14 7.87 -8.24
CA THR A 59 -10.28 6.81 -9.26
C THR A 59 -10.38 5.41 -8.65
N ASP A 60 -10.50 5.30 -7.33
CA ASP A 60 -10.44 4.03 -6.62
C ASP A 60 -11.78 3.63 -6.03
N PHE A 61 -12.07 2.34 -6.11
CA PHE A 61 -13.17 1.73 -5.39
C PHE A 61 -12.73 0.39 -4.80
N GLU A 62 -13.23 0.14 -3.60
CA GLU A 62 -12.92 -1.03 -2.79
C GLU A 62 -14.22 -1.73 -2.46
N THR A 63 -14.28 -3.04 -2.68
CA THR A 63 -15.44 -3.85 -2.35
C THR A 63 -15.09 -4.73 -1.16
N PHE A 64 -15.94 -4.71 -0.14
CA PHE A 64 -15.78 -5.52 1.07
C PHE A 64 -16.92 -6.51 1.22
N TYR A 65 -16.64 -7.68 1.80
CA TYR A 65 -17.69 -8.64 2.15
C TYR A 65 -18.57 -8.08 3.27
N THR A 66 -19.89 -8.12 3.08
CA THR A 66 -20.86 -7.68 4.09
C THR A 66 -20.87 -8.60 5.31
N GLY A 67 -20.62 -9.89 5.09
CA GLY A 67 -20.71 -10.95 6.10
C GLY A 67 -22.07 -11.64 6.19
N VAL A 68 -23.01 -11.32 5.28
CA VAL A 68 -24.34 -11.98 5.22
C VAL A 68 -24.24 -13.51 5.11
N PRO A 69 -23.47 -14.09 4.16
CA PRO A 69 -23.33 -15.55 4.09
C PRO A 69 -22.37 -16.11 5.14
N ASN A 70 -21.43 -15.31 5.63
CA ASN A 70 -20.45 -15.71 6.64
C ASN A 70 -19.98 -14.49 7.47
N PRO A 71 -20.41 -14.37 8.74
CA PRO A 71 -20.02 -13.23 9.58
C PRO A 71 -18.51 -13.15 9.86
N ALA A 72 -17.76 -14.24 9.70
CA ALA A 72 -16.31 -14.27 9.91
C ALA A 72 -15.56 -13.34 8.95
N ILE A 73 -16.04 -13.20 7.71
CA ILE A 73 -15.36 -12.42 6.66
C ILE A 73 -15.88 -10.99 6.51
N SER A 74 -16.83 -10.57 7.36
CA SER A 74 -17.40 -9.23 7.33
C SER A 74 -16.32 -8.14 7.41
N GLY A 75 -16.33 -7.21 6.46
CA GLY A 75 -15.38 -6.09 6.38
C GLY A 75 -14.00 -6.45 5.81
N LEU A 76 -13.82 -7.66 5.26
CA LEU A 76 -12.59 -8.04 4.55
C LEU A 76 -12.71 -7.73 3.05
N TYR A 77 -11.58 -7.47 2.40
CA TYR A 77 -11.50 -7.18 0.97
C TYR A 77 -12.08 -8.31 0.13
N ALA A 78 -13.01 -7.98 -0.75
CA ALA A 78 -13.42 -8.80 -1.88
C ALA A 78 -12.59 -8.41 -3.11
N THR A 79 -12.62 -7.14 -3.51
CA THR A 79 -11.87 -6.64 -4.68
C THR A 79 -11.36 -5.21 -4.48
N TYR A 80 -10.30 -4.86 -5.21
CA TYR A 80 -9.81 -3.50 -5.38
C TYR A 80 -9.81 -3.19 -6.87
N ARG A 81 -10.51 -2.12 -7.28
CA ARG A 81 -10.73 -1.77 -8.69
C ARG A 81 -11.30 -2.95 -9.52
N GLY A 82 -12.16 -3.77 -8.90
CA GLY A 82 -12.82 -4.91 -9.54
C GLY A 82 -12.00 -6.21 -9.55
N GLU A 83 -10.73 -6.17 -9.14
CA GLU A 83 -9.84 -7.33 -9.18
C GLU A 83 -9.49 -7.84 -7.77
N THR A 84 -9.29 -9.16 -7.64
CA THR A 84 -8.79 -9.79 -6.42
C THR A 84 -7.26 -9.79 -6.33
N LYS A 85 -6.59 -9.51 -7.46
CA LYS A 85 -5.13 -9.58 -7.60
C LYS A 85 -4.56 -8.24 -8.05
N LEU A 86 -3.48 -7.83 -7.41
CA LEU A 86 -2.72 -6.64 -7.81
C LEU A 86 -1.94 -6.91 -9.11
N PRO A 87 -2.11 -6.10 -10.16
CA PRO A 87 -1.42 -6.30 -11.44
C PRO A 87 0.10 -6.05 -11.33
N GLN A 88 0.56 -5.48 -10.22
CA GLN A 88 1.97 -5.16 -10.03
C GLN A 88 2.81 -6.41 -9.73
N TRP A 89 2.22 -7.45 -9.14
CA TRP A 89 2.98 -8.60 -8.67
C TRP A 89 2.51 -9.90 -9.32
N GLU A 90 3.46 -10.80 -9.50
CA GLU A 90 3.19 -12.16 -9.95
C GLU A 90 2.97 -13.06 -8.74
N GLN A 91 2.27 -14.19 -8.94
CA GLN A 91 1.98 -15.19 -7.90
C GLN A 91 1.00 -14.72 -6.81
N ASP A 92 0.19 -15.65 -6.34
CA ASP A 92 -0.92 -15.36 -5.41
C ASP A 92 -0.45 -14.85 -4.05
N HIS A 93 0.72 -15.28 -3.57
CA HIS A 93 1.33 -14.75 -2.34
C HIS A 93 1.55 -13.23 -2.39
N CYS A 94 2.01 -12.71 -3.53
CA CYS A 94 2.38 -11.31 -3.65
C CYS A 94 1.24 -10.40 -4.14
N ASN A 95 0.23 -10.95 -4.83
CA ASN A 95 -0.80 -10.12 -5.46
C ASN A 95 -2.21 -10.32 -4.91
N ASN A 96 -2.54 -11.43 -4.26
CA ASN A 96 -3.92 -11.71 -3.87
C ASN A 96 -4.31 -10.94 -2.60
N ILE A 97 -5.23 -9.99 -2.75
CA ILE A 97 -5.76 -9.18 -1.67
C ILE A 97 -7.08 -9.71 -1.08
N GLU A 98 -7.69 -10.73 -1.68
CA GLU A 98 -8.95 -11.30 -1.21
C GLU A 98 -8.79 -11.76 0.26
N TYR A 99 -9.80 -11.45 1.07
CA TYR A 99 -9.87 -11.63 2.52
C TYR A 99 -8.82 -10.88 3.33
N ALA A 100 -8.12 -9.89 2.75
CA ALA A 100 -7.29 -8.98 3.52
C ALA A 100 -8.14 -8.04 4.38
N SER A 101 -7.59 -7.64 5.52
CA SER A 101 -8.06 -6.51 6.31
C SER A 101 -7.46 -5.21 5.77
N ASP A 102 -8.26 -4.13 5.79
CA ASP A 102 -7.79 -2.75 5.62
C ASP A 102 -7.13 -2.19 6.89
N GLY A 103 -7.07 -2.96 7.98
CA GLY A 103 -6.59 -2.55 9.30
C GLY A 103 -7.66 -1.93 10.20
N THR A 104 -8.87 -1.72 9.69
CA THR A 104 -10.02 -1.27 10.51
C THR A 104 -10.73 -2.47 11.12
N LYS A 105 -10.91 -3.54 10.33
CA LYS A 105 -11.55 -4.78 10.78
C LYS A 105 -10.79 -6.00 10.29
N PHE A 106 -10.47 -6.89 11.22
CA PHE A 106 -9.90 -8.21 10.92
C PHE A 106 -11.00 -9.27 10.94
N LYS A 107 -10.66 -10.47 10.45
CA LYS A 107 -11.56 -11.62 10.45
C LYS A 107 -12.19 -11.81 11.84
N SER A 108 -13.50 -12.07 11.91
CA SER A 108 -14.14 -12.39 13.19
C SER A 108 -13.84 -13.85 13.58
N PHE A 109 -13.93 -14.15 14.87
CA PHE A 109 -13.73 -15.50 15.42
C PHE A 109 -12.34 -16.09 15.12
N ILE A 110 -11.32 -15.23 15.09
CA ILE A 110 -9.91 -15.61 14.89
C ILE A 110 -9.49 -16.68 15.88
N LYS A 111 -8.90 -17.76 15.36
CA LYS A 111 -8.32 -18.81 16.19
C LYS A 111 -6.91 -18.44 16.66
N PRO A 112 -6.45 -19.03 17.77
CA PRO A 112 -5.12 -18.81 18.31
C PRO A 112 -3.95 -18.87 17.32
N ASN A 113 -3.96 -19.77 16.35
CA ASN A 113 -2.85 -19.97 15.41
C ASN A 113 -3.17 -19.49 13.99
N GLU A 114 -4.14 -18.58 13.87
CA GLU A 114 -4.61 -18.13 12.57
C GLU A 114 -3.73 -17.00 12.03
N THR A 115 -3.36 -17.10 10.76
CA THR A 115 -2.69 -16.01 10.04
C THR A 115 -3.75 -15.09 9.45
N VAL A 116 -3.58 -13.79 9.61
CA VAL A 116 -4.49 -12.80 9.01
C VAL A 116 -3.77 -11.98 7.96
N LYS A 117 -4.43 -11.70 6.85
CA LYS A 117 -3.88 -10.91 5.75
C LYS A 117 -4.23 -9.44 5.94
N PHE A 118 -3.28 -8.55 5.65
CA PHE A 118 -3.45 -7.11 5.71
C PHE A 118 -3.07 -6.48 4.38
N PHE A 119 -3.86 -5.51 3.92
CA PHE A 119 -3.61 -4.76 2.70
C PHE A 119 -4.09 -3.32 2.87
N ARG A 120 -3.26 -2.36 2.47
CA ARG A 120 -3.67 -0.99 2.20
C ARG A 120 -3.09 -0.56 0.88
N LYS A 121 -3.85 0.24 0.13
CA LYS A 121 -3.41 0.86 -1.13
C LYS A 121 -2.00 1.44 -1.04
N SER A 122 -1.72 2.21 0.02
CA SER A 122 -0.43 2.89 0.21
C SER A 122 0.78 1.95 0.34
N MET A 123 0.56 0.69 0.72
CA MET A 123 1.62 -0.31 0.82
C MET A 123 1.90 -0.99 -0.51
N CYS A 124 0.97 -0.92 -1.46
CA CYS A 124 1.06 -1.54 -2.77
C CYS A 124 1.28 -3.06 -2.77
N ARG A 125 1.11 -3.76 -1.64
CA ARG A 125 1.21 -5.24 -1.52
C ARG A 125 0.43 -5.76 -0.29
N PRO A 126 -0.12 -6.98 -0.34
CA PRO A 126 -0.61 -7.67 0.85
C PRO A 126 0.57 -8.14 1.73
N ILE A 127 0.35 -8.22 3.03
CA ILE A 127 1.30 -8.77 4.00
C ILE A 127 0.54 -9.64 5.02
N ASN A 128 1.14 -10.76 5.40
CA ASN A 128 0.59 -11.61 6.47
C ASN A 128 0.99 -11.09 7.85
N LEU A 129 0.07 -11.20 8.79
CA LEU A 129 0.29 -10.97 10.20
C LEU A 129 0.22 -12.29 10.96
N TYR A 130 1.19 -12.52 11.84
CA TYR A 130 1.23 -13.66 12.74
C TYR A 130 0.98 -13.23 14.16
N ARG A 131 0.26 -14.09 14.89
CA ARG A 131 0.08 -13.91 16.31
C ARG A 131 1.41 -14.08 17.03
N VAL A 132 1.66 -13.23 18.02
CA VAL A 132 2.75 -13.38 18.98
C VAL A 132 2.24 -13.34 20.41
N GLY A 133 2.83 -14.19 21.25
CA GLY A 133 2.53 -14.27 22.68
C GLY A 133 1.12 -14.78 23.02
N GLU A 134 0.79 -14.65 24.29
CA GLU A 134 -0.47 -15.12 24.87
C GLU A 134 -1.64 -14.14 24.66
N GLU A 135 -2.86 -14.59 24.97
CA GLU A 135 -4.04 -13.71 24.99
C GLU A 135 -3.81 -12.57 25.99
N LYS A 136 -4.04 -11.33 25.55
CA LYS A 136 -3.92 -10.13 26.38
C LYS A 136 -5.30 -9.64 26.77
N THR A 137 -5.42 -9.16 28.00
CA THR A 137 -6.62 -8.51 28.51
C THR A 137 -6.40 -7.00 28.57
N TYR A 138 -7.28 -6.24 27.94
CA TYR A 138 -7.32 -4.77 27.96
C TYR A 138 -8.68 -4.32 28.45
N GLY A 139 -8.76 -3.91 29.72
CA GLY A 139 -10.04 -3.65 30.39
C GLY A 139 -10.88 -4.92 30.48
N SER A 140 -12.11 -4.88 29.97
CA SER A 140 -13.01 -6.05 29.87
C SER A 140 -12.83 -6.87 28.60
N LEU A 141 -11.93 -6.45 27.69
CA LEU A 141 -11.74 -7.09 26.40
C LEU A 141 -10.53 -8.01 26.41
N LYS A 142 -10.66 -9.15 25.75
CA LYS A 142 -9.57 -10.08 25.46
C LYS A 142 -9.20 -9.98 23.99
N GLY A 143 -7.90 -10.11 23.70
CA GLY A 143 -7.41 -10.02 22.34
C GLY A 143 -6.02 -10.62 22.17
N TYR A 144 -5.58 -10.66 20.92
CA TYR A 144 -4.28 -11.21 20.54
C TYR A 144 -3.39 -10.11 19.97
N SER A 145 -2.08 -10.22 20.18
CA SER A 145 -1.10 -9.36 19.51
C SER A 145 -0.70 -9.98 18.18
N TYR A 146 -0.71 -9.18 17.12
CA TYR A 146 -0.28 -9.58 15.77
C TYR A 146 0.87 -8.68 15.32
N VAL A 147 1.85 -9.29 14.65
CA VAL A 147 3.00 -8.59 14.04
C VAL A 147 3.13 -9.01 12.59
N PHE A 148 3.85 -8.22 11.78
CA PHE A 148 4.20 -8.63 10.43
C PHE A 148 5.01 -9.92 10.44
N GLU A 149 4.83 -10.74 9.41
CA GLU A 149 5.63 -11.93 9.20
C GLU A 149 7.14 -11.64 9.25
N ASP A 150 7.90 -12.58 9.82
CA ASP A 150 9.35 -12.48 9.80
C ASP A 150 9.83 -12.39 8.36
N ASN A 151 10.77 -11.47 8.11
CA ASN A 151 11.29 -11.23 6.77
C ASN A 151 10.20 -10.77 5.76
N ALA A 152 9.09 -10.15 6.21
CA ALA A 152 8.07 -9.59 5.32
C ALA A 152 8.64 -8.71 4.20
N PHE A 153 9.70 -7.95 4.50
CA PHE A 153 10.33 -7.02 3.57
C PHE A 153 11.62 -7.56 2.93
N ASP A 154 11.92 -8.85 3.12
CA ASP A 154 13.03 -9.52 2.44
C ASP A 154 12.81 -9.59 0.93
N ASN A 155 13.91 -9.57 0.18
CA ASN A 155 13.91 -9.56 -1.28
C ASN A 155 13.78 -10.96 -1.92
N GLY A 156 13.52 -12.00 -1.12
CA GLY A 156 13.45 -13.38 -1.59
C GLY A 156 14.69 -14.24 -1.29
N VAL A 157 15.70 -13.68 -0.62
CA VAL A 157 16.92 -14.40 -0.19
C VAL A 157 16.61 -15.30 0.99
N THR A 158 15.98 -14.75 2.03
CA THR A 158 15.63 -15.50 3.24
C THR A 158 14.24 -16.11 3.11
N ASN A 159 13.25 -15.29 2.74
CA ASN A 159 11.88 -15.75 2.50
C ASN A 159 11.64 -15.91 1.01
N LYS A 160 11.84 -17.13 0.49
CA LYS A 160 11.71 -17.44 -0.95
C LYS A 160 10.35 -17.06 -1.55
N ALA A 161 9.28 -16.98 -0.74
CA ALA A 161 7.96 -16.54 -1.22
C ALA A 161 7.97 -15.07 -1.68
N ASN A 162 8.84 -14.23 -1.14
CA ASN A 162 8.92 -12.81 -1.48
C ASN A 162 9.65 -12.52 -2.80
N LYS A 163 10.16 -13.55 -3.50
CA LYS A 163 10.83 -13.38 -4.80
C LYS A 163 9.94 -12.65 -5.83
N CYS A 164 8.62 -12.82 -5.76
CA CYS A 164 7.69 -12.14 -6.65
C CYS A 164 7.60 -10.61 -6.46
N PHE A 165 8.10 -10.07 -5.34
CA PHE A 165 8.25 -8.62 -5.17
C PHE A 165 9.49 -8.05 -5.89
N CYS A 166 10.38 -8.92 -6.41
CA CYS A 166 11.58 -8.52 -7.15
C CYS A 166 11.38 -8.63 -8.67
N ARG A 167 10.83 -7.58 -9.30
CA ARG A 167 10.43 -7.56 -10.73
C ARG A 167 11.56 -7.73 -11.75
N LYS A 168 12.82 -7.46 -11.39
CA LYS A 168 13.97 -7.44 -12.32
C LYS A 168 15.23 -7.96 -11.65
N GLY A 169 15.13 -9.10 -10.97
CA GLY A 169 16.15 -9.73 -10.11
C GLY A 169 17.56 -9.90 -10.70
N LYS A 170 18.24 -8.79 -10.95
CA LYS A 170 19.65 -8.71 -11.33
C LYS A 170 20.34 -7.75 -10.38
N TYR A 171 20.59 -8.13 -9.13
CA TYR A 171 21.70 -7.53 -8.39
C TYR A 171 22.38 -8.55 -7.48
N ARG A 172 23.68 -8.33 -7.39
CA ARG A 172 24.77 -9.07 -6.74
C ARG A 172 24.50 -9.41 -5.28
#